data_AF-A0A257JE82-F1
#
_entry.id   AF-A0A257JE82-F1
#
_cell.length_a   1.000
_cell.length_b   1.000
_cell.length_c   1.000
_cell.angle_alpha   90.00
_cell.angle_beta   90.00
_cell.angle_gamma   90.00
#
_symmetry.space_group_name_H-M   'P 1'
#
loop_
_entity.id
_entity.type
_entity.pdbx_description
1 polymer ?
#
loop_
_entity_poly.entity_id
_entity_poly.type
_entity_poly.pdbx_seq_one_letter_code
_entity_poly.pdbx_strand_id
1 'polypeptide(L)'
;MQSFPGAFGNTVQIGIPVATALFGEAGLGIHIALVSLHALVLLSVLTVVVELDVARARAAHDASASLWRTLRSTVRNTVIHPVVLPVLAGGLFNATGLPLPAPLDETLQLLGTAVAPLCLVLIGITLAYTAGRAVLGAVRGALGLTAVKLLLQPALVLVVAHWGLGLGGLPLQVAVVMAGLPAGSNALIFAQRYRSQESEATTAIVLSTLAFVLTAPLWLAGLARLA
;
A
#
# COMPACT_ATOMS: atom_id res chain seq x y z
N MET A 1 19.39 -10.85 3.10
CA MET A 1 17.98 -10.40 2.94
C MET A 1 17.90 -8.88 3.14
N GLN A 2 18.51 -8.06 2.25
CA GLN A 2 18.82 -6.64 2.55
C GLN A 2 18.03 -5.59 1.73
N SER A 3 16.93 -5.94 1.06
CA SER A 3 16.28 -5.00 0.11
C SER A 3 14.76 -5.11 0.08
N PHE A 4 14.11 -4.96 1.24
CA PHE A 4 12.64 -4.87 1.37
C PHE A 4 11.99 -3.46 1.53
N PRO A 5 12.70 -2.33 1.78
CA PRO A 5 12.01 -1.05 2.04
C PRO A 5 11.13 -0.55 0.88
N GLY A 6 11.44 -0.93 -0.36
CA GLY A 6 10.72 -0.48 -1.56
C GLY A 6 9.36 -1.15 -1.81
N ALA A 7 9.06 -2.29 -1.17
CA ALA A 7 7.87 -3.08 -1.48
C ALA A 7 6.57 -2.47 -0.92
N PHE A 8 6.64 -1.71 0.17
CA PHE A 8 5.46 -1.17 0.85
C PHE A 8 5.27 0.31 0.49
N GLY A 9 4.28 0.61 -0.36
CA GLY A 9 3.81 1.98 -0.57
C GLY A 9 2.92 2.45 0.58
N ASN A 10 2.87 3.75 0.84
CA ASN A 10 1.96 4.33 1.84
C ASN A 10 0.52 4.46 1.29
N THR A 11 -0.08 3.32 0.96
CA THR A 11 -1.37 3.26 0.26
C THR A 11 -2.57 3.66 1.13
N VAL A 12 -2.47 3.50 2.45
CA VAL A 12 -3.55 3.86 3.37
C VAL A 12 -3.39 5.30 3.87
N GLN A 13 -2.26 5.62 4.50
CA GLN A 13 -2.07 6.91 5.16
C GLN A 13 -1.98 8.06 4.15
N ILE A 14 -1.30 7.85 3.02
CA ILE A 14 -1.15 8.85 1.95
C ILE A 14 -2.12 8.58 0.80
N GLY A 15 -2.31 7.31 0.41
CA GLY A 15 -3.17 6.98 -0.72
C GLY A 15 -4.64 7.35 -0.53
N ILE A 16 -5.23 7.16 0.67
CA ILE A 16 -6.64 7.54 0.93
C ILE A 16 -6.87 9.05 0.73
N PRO A 17 -6.18 9.95 1.46
CA PRO A 17 -6.45 11.38 1.30
C PRO A 17 -6.13 11.89 -0.10
N VAL A 18 -5.11 11.33 -0.77
CA VAL A 18 -4.78 11.66 -2.16
C VAL A 18 -5.90 11.21 -3.11
N ALA A 19 -6.39 9.98 -2.98
CA ALA A 19 -7.47 9.47 -3.82
C ALA A 19 -8.77 10.24 -3.61
N THR A 20 -9.12 10.54 -2.36
CA THR A 20 -10.29 11.37 -2.03
C THR A 20 -10.15 12.78 -2.61
N ALA A 21 -8.98 13.42 -2.47
CA ALA A 21 -8.77 14.80 -2.92
C ALA A 21 -8.72 14.94 -4.44
N LEU A 22 -8.13 13.97 -5.16
CA LEU A 22 -7.93 14.05 -6.61
C LEU A 22 -9.09 13.46 -7.41
N PHE A 23 -9.76 12.43 -6.87
CA PHE A 23 -10.66 11.59 -7.64
C PHE A 23 -12.05 11.40 -7.00
N GLY A 24 -12.30 12.01 -5.84
CA GLY A 24 -13.57 11.92 -5.11
C GLY A 24 -13.90 10.50 -4.65
N GLU A 25 -15.18 10.24 -4.37
CA GLU A 25 -15.65 8.94 -3.87
C GLU A 25 -15.43 7.82 -4.89
N ALA A 26 -15.67 8.08 -6.18
CA ALA A 26 -15.50 7.08 -7.23
C ALA A 26 -14.05 6.58 -7.31
N GLY A 27 -13.07 7.48 -7.27
CA GLY A 27 -11.66 7.10 -7.25
C GLY A 27 -11.20 6.49 -5.93
N LEU A 28 -11.75 6.94 -4.80
CA LEU A 28 -11.50 6.32 -3.50
C LEU A 28 -11.96 4.84 -3.49
N GLY A 29 -13.13 4.54 -4.07
CA GLY A 29 -13.62 3.18 -4.22
C GLY A 29 -12.65 2.29 -5.01
N ILE A 30 -12.16 2.79 -6.15
CA ILE A 30 -11.16 2.09 -6.98
C ILE A 30 -9.86 1.89 -6.19
N HIS A 31 -9.39 2.92 -5.47
CA HIS A 31 -8.19 2.86 -4.66
C HIS A 31 -8.30 1.78 -3.57
N ILE A 32 -9.40 1.76 -2.82
CA ILE A 32 -9.64 0.76 -1.76
C ILE A 32 -9.71 -0.66 -2.35
N ALA A 33 -10.32 -0.83 -3.53
CA ALA A 33 -10.35 -2.11 -4.23
C ALA A 33 -8.93 -2.57 -4.63
N LEU A 34 -8.12 -1.67 -5.21
CA LEU A 34 -6.74 -1.97 -5.58
C LEU A 34 -5.87 -2.30 -4.38
N VAL A 35 -6.02 -1.58 -3.26
CA VAL A 35 -5.30 -1.86 -2.01
C VAL A 35 -5.67 -3.25 -1.47
N SER A 36 -6.94 -3.61 -1.55
CA SER A 36 -7.43 -4.93 -1.10
C SER A 36 -6.91 -6.05 -1.97
N LEU A 37 -6.93 -5.88 -3.29
CA LEU A 37 -6.35 -6.83 -4.24
C LEU A 37 -4.85 -7.00 -4.01
N HIS A 38 -4.13 -5.89 -3.80
CA HIS A 38 -2.70 -5.92 -3.51
C HIS A 38 -2.40 -6.70 -2.22
N ALA A 39 -3.18 -6.50 -1.17
CA ALA A 39 -3.05 -7.25 0.08
C ALA A 39 -3.30 -8.77 -0.11
N LEU A 40 -4.31 -9.14 -0.89
CA LEU A 40 -4.62 -10.53 -1.25
C LEU A 40 -3.47 -11.19 -2.05
N VAL A 41 -2.90 -10.47 -3.01
CA VAL A 41 -1.77 -10.96 -3.82
C VAL A 41 -0.53 -11.14 -2.96
N LEU A 42 -0.16 -10.14 -2.16
CA LEU A 42 1.01 -10.21 -1.26
C LEU A 42 0.91 -11.40 -0.31
N LEU A 43 -0.28 -11.65 0.22
CA LEU A 43 -0.51 -12.82 1.03
C LEU A 43 -0.32 -14.11 0.25
N SER A 44 -0.92 -14.21 -0.94
CA SER A 44 -0.88 -15.44 -1.74
C SER A 44 0.57 -15.80 -2.05
N VAL A 45 1.37 -14.79 -2.42
CA VAL A 45 2.83 -14.94 -2.62
C VAL A 45 3.54 -15.35 -1.33
N LEU A 46 3.26 -14.69 -0.20
CA LEU A 46 3.87 -15.05 1.09
C LEU A 46 3.54 -16.50 1.49
N THR A 47 2.32 -16.94 1.25
CA THR A 47 1.87 -18.31 1.52
C THR A 47 2.67 -19.30 0.70
N VAL A 48 2.81 -19.07 -0.61
CA VAL A 48 3.62 -19.92 -1.50
C VAL A 48 5.08 -19.94 -1.06
N VAL A 49 5.68 -18.79 -0.71
CA VAL A 49 7.07 -18.72 -0.23
C VAL A 49 7.25 -19.53 1.05
N VAL A 50 6.34 -19.40 2.02
CA VAL A 50 6.37 -20.18 3.26
C VAL A 50 6.20 -21.66 2.98
N GLU A 51 5.29 -22.06 2.08
CA GLU A 51 5.11 -23.46 1.70
C GLU A 51 6.37 -24.05 1.06
N LEU A 52 7.05 -23.28 0.19
CA LEU A 52 8.31 -23.67 -0.42
C LEU A 52 9.45 -23.77 0.61
N ASP A 53 9.56 -22.82 1.54
CA ASP A 53 10.56 -22.85 2.61
C ASP A 53 10.30 -24.03 3.55
N VAL A 54 9.04 -24.35 3.83
CA VAL A 54 8.71 -25.54 4.62
C VAL A 54 8.94 -26.83 3.84
N ALA A 55 8.65 -26.88 2.54
CA ALA A 55 8.96 -28.04 1.71
C ALA A 55 10.47 -28.31 1.70
N ARG A 56 11.30 -27.25 1.65
CA ARG A 56 12.76 -27.33 1.81
C ARG A 56 13.19 -27.76 3.21
N ALA A 57 12.55 -27.25 4.26
CA ALA A 57 12.84 -27.63 5.64
C ALA A 57 12.45 -29.10 5.94
N ARG A 58 11.34 -29.58 5.37
CA ARG A 58 10.90 -30.99 5.42
C ARG A 58 11.86 -31.94 4.71
N ALA A 59 12.47 -31.48 3.61
CA ALA A 59 13.53 -32.24 2.94
C ALA A 59 14.81 -32.30 3.77
N ALA A 60 15.00 -31.38 4.73
CA ALA A 60 16.17 -31.30 5.59
C ALA A 60 16.00 -32.05 6.93
N HIS A 61 14.88 -31.93 7.65
CA HIS A 61 14.63 -32.66 8.91
C HIS A 61 13.14 -32.82 9.26
N ASP A 62 12.83 -33.93 9.92
CA ASP A 62 11.51 -34.45 10.32
C ASP A 62 10.77 -33.58 11.37
N ALA A 63 10.09 -32.51 10.93
CA ALA A 63 9.39 -31.57 11.82
C ALA A 63 7.94 -31.28 11.38
N SER A 64 7.03 -32.20 11.70
CA SER A 64 5.59 -32.09 11.42
C SER A 64 4.84 -31.02 12.25
N ALA A 65 5.44 -30.49 13.33
CA ALA A 65 4.75 -29.63 14.30
C ALA A 65 4.74 -28.11 13.97
N SER A 66 5.45 -27.65 12.94
CA SER A 66 5.62 -26.21 12.62
C SER A 66 4.53 -25.66 11.68
N LEU A 67 4.07 -26.47 10.71
CA LEU A 67 3.19 -26.02 9.62
C LEU A 67 1.84 -25.53 10.05
N TRP A 68 1.16 -26.28 10.92
CA TRP A 68 -0.19 -25.93 11.33
C TRP A 68 -0.22 -24.62 12.11
N ARG A 69 0.84 -24.33 12.88
CA ARG A 69 1.01 -23.06 13.60
C ARG A 69 1.30 -21.89 12.66
N THR A 70 2.20 -22.07 11.70
CA THR A 70 2.56 -21.02 10.74
C THR A 70 1.41 -20.73 9.78
N LEU A 71 0.77 -21.76 9.22
CA LEU A 71 -0.40 -21.64 8.34
C LEU A 71 -1.57 -20.98 9.07
N ARG A 72 -1.87 -21.39 10.31
CA ARG A 72 -2.86 -20.72 11.16
C ARG A 72 -2.49 -19.27 11.46
N SER A 73 -1.21 -18.95 11.67
CA SER A 73 -0.78 -17.57 11.92
C SER A 73 -0.92 -16.69 10.67
N THR A 74 -0.60 -17.23 9.50
CA THR A 74 -0.68 -16.52 8.21
C THR A 74 -2.13 -16.33 7.80
N VAL A 75 -2.96 -17.38 7.88
CA VAL A 75 -4.41 -17.30 7.62
C VAL A 75 -5.10 -16.38 8.64
N ARG A 76 -4.72 -16.44 9.92
CA ARG A 76 -5.25 -15.52 10.93
C ARG A 76 -4.85 -14.06 10.64
N ASN A 77 -3.59 -13.79 10.29
CA ASN A 77 -3.15 -12.43 9.93
C ASN A 77 -3.77 -11.94 8.61
N THR A 78 -4.13 -12.86 7.71
CA THR A 78 -4.84 -12.59 6.45
C THR A 78 -6.28 -12.19 6.67
N VAL A 79 -7.02 -13.06 7.33
CA VAL A 79 -8.46 -12.93 7.48
C VAL A 79 -8.74 -11.77 8.43
N ILE A 80 -7.83 -11.52 9.37
CA ILE A 80 -7.83 -10.34 10.25
C ILE A 80 -6.93 -9.23 9.66
N HIS A 81 -6.86 -9.09 8.33
CA HIS A 81 -6.27 -7.89 7.75
C HIS A 81 -7.32 -6.78 7.80
N PRO A 82 -7.07 -5.66 8.53
CA PRO A 82 -8.09 -4.65 8.82
C PRO A 82 -8.63 -3.93 7.57
N VAL A 83 -7.98 -4.09 6.42
CA VAL A 83 -8.43 -3.53 5.13
C VAL A 83 -9.19 -4.55 4.27
N VAL A 84 -8.78 -5.83 4.27
CA VAL A 84 -9.34 -6.83 3.35
C VAL A 84 -10.72 -7.29 3.81
N LEU A 85 -10.87 -7.55 5.11
CA LEU A 85 -12.12 -8.07 5.65
C LEU A 85 -13.30 -7.10 5.48
N PRO A 86 -13.17 -5.79 5.78
CA PRO A 86 -14.26 -4.83 5.53
C PRO A 86 -14.63 -4.72 4.05
N VAL A 87 -13.66 -4.78 3.13
CA VAL A 87 -13.92 -4.69 1.69
C VAL A 87 -14.62 -5.94 1.15
N LEU A 88 -14.18 -7.13 1.58
CA LEU A 88 -14.86 -8.38 1.23
C LEU A 88 -16.26 -8.44 1.83
N ALA A 89 -16.42 -8.07 3.10
CA ALA A 89 -17.71 -8.04 3.77
C ALA A 89 -18.68 -7.04 3.10
N GLY A 90 -18.20 -5.83 2.79
CA GLY A 90 -18.98 -4.82 2.08
C GLY A 90 -19.35 -5.28 0.66
N GLY A 91 -18.43 -5.90 -0.06
CA GLY A 91 -18.67 -6.47 -1.39
C GLY A 91 -19.69 -7.62 -1.38
N LEU A 92 -19.55 -8.56 -0.44
CA LEU A 92 -20.53 -9.65 -0.26
C LEU A 92 -21.91 -9.10 0.10
N PHE A 93 -21.97 -8.12 1.01
CA PHE A 93 -23.23 -7.49 1.38
C PHE A 93 -23.87 -6.78 0.18
N ASN A 94 -23.08 -6.02 -0.61
CA ASN A 94 -23.55 -5.38 -1.83
C ASN A 94 -24.14 -6.40 -2.83
N ALA A 95 -23.50 -7.57 -2.97
CA ALA A 95 -23.99 -8.64 -3.84
C ALA A 95 -25.34 -9.25 -3.39
N THR A 96 -25.71 -9.14 -2.11
CA THR A 96 -27.03 -9.59 -1.64
C THR A 96 -28.17 -8.66 -2.07
N GLY A 97 -27.87 -7.42 -2.48
CA GLY A 97 -28.87 -6.41 -2.85
C GLY A 97 -29.74 -5.94 -1.69
N LEU A 98 -29.44 -6.35 -0.45
CA LEU A 98 -30.20 -5.95 0.73
C LEU A 98 -29.96 -4.46 1.04
N PRO A 99 -31.03 -3.68 1.28
CA PRO A 99 -30.86 -2.29 1.70
C PRO A 99 -30.24 -2.25 3.10
N LEU A 100 -29.27 -1.36 3.27
CA LEU A 100 -28.63 -1.12 4.55
C LEU A 100 -29.59 -0.27 5.41
N PRO A 101 -29.84 -0.61 6.70
CA PRO A 101 -30.70 0.20 7.56
C PRO A 101 -30.15 1.64 7.68
N ALA A 102 -31.02 2.65 7.54
CA ALA A 102 -30.60 4.06 7.50
C ALA A 102 -29.64 4.50 8.63
N PRO A 103 -29.85 4.10 9.92
CA PRO A 103 -28.92 4.49 10.99
C PRO A 103 -27.50 3.94 10.80
N LEU A 104 -27.39 2.74 10.21
CA LEU A 104 -26.10 2.09 9.97
C LEU A 104 -25.39 2.76 8.78
N ASP A 105 -26.13 3.14 7.74
CA ASP A 105 -25.59 3.83 6.57
C ASP A 105 -25.03 5.21 6.94
N GLU A 106 -25.79 6.02 7.67
CA GLU A 106 -25.34 7.33 8.17
C GLU A 106 -24.08 7.20 9.04
N THR A 107 -24.04 6.20 9.92
CA THR A 107 -22.87 5.94 10.78
C THR A 107 -21.64 5.58 9.95
N LEU A 108 -21.78 4.70 8.95
CA LEU A 108 -20.67 4.31 8.07
C LEU A 108 -20.18 5.48 7.22
N GLN A 109 -21.08 6.33 6.73
CA GLN A 109 -20.72 7.55 5.98
C GLN A 109 -19.97 8.55 6.85
N LEU A 110 -20.42 8.79 8.09
CA LEU A 110 -19.73 9.65 9.05
C LEU A 110 -18.31 9.14 9.35
N LEU A 111 -18.17 7.83 9.57
CA LEU A 111 -16.84 7.22 9.76
C LEU A 111 -15.97 7.35 8.51
N GLY A 112 -16.53 7.10 7.32
CA GLY A 112 -15.84 7.18 6.04
C GLY A 112 -15.29 8.57 5.74
N THR A 113 -16.13 9.60 5.91
CA THR A 113 -15.74 11.00 5.68
C THR A 113 -14.69 11.51 6.67
N ALA A 114 -14.66 10.95 7.90
CA ALA A 114 -13.62 11.27 8.89
C ALA A 114 -12.24 10.65 8.58
N VAL A 115 -12.16 9.61 7.73
CA VAL A 115 -10.88 8.93 7.47
C VAL A 115 -9.86 9.85 6.81
N ALA A 116 -10.25 10.60 5.78
CA ALA A 116 -9.34 11.48 5.04
C ALA A 116 -8.65 12.55 5.93
N PRO A 117 -9.37 13.35 6.75
CA PRO A 117 -8.72 14.32 7.64
C PRO A 117 -7.86 13.65 8.71
N LEU A 118 -8.28 12.49 9.26
CA LEU A 118 -7.47 11.74 10.22
C LEU A 118 -6.16 11.26 9.59
N CYS A 119 -6.20 10.75 8.36
CA CYS A 119 -5.01 10.37 7.61
C CYS A 119 -4.05 11.56 7.42
N LEU A 120 -4.55 12.74 7.05
CA LEU A 120 -3.73 13.95 6.89
C LEU A 120 -3.05 14.38 8.21
N VAL A 121 -3.76 14.34 9.33
CA VAL A 121 -3.19 14.62 10.66
C VAL A 121 -2.10 13.61 11.01
N LEU A 122 -2.37 12.31 10.79
CA LEU A 122 -1.39 11.26 11.03
C LEU A 122 -0.15 11.39 10.13
N ILE A 123 -0.30 11.80 8.88
CA ILE A 123 0.83 12.13 7.99
C ILE A 123 1.67 13.24 8.62
N GLY A 124 1.04 14.33 9.07
CA GLY A 124 1.73 15.45 9.71
C GLY A 124 2.53 15.03 10.94
N ILE A 125 1.93 14.23 11.83
CA ILE A 125 2.60 13.68 13.02
C ILE A 125 3.77 12.77 12.62
N THR A 126 3.55 11.88 11.64
CA THR A 126 4.57 10.95 11.15
C THR A 126 5.75 11.71 10.55
N LEU A 127 5.46 12.74 9.74
CA LEU A 127 6.47 13.58 9.10
C LEU A 127 7.26 14.38 10.14
N ALA A 128 6.61 14.99 11.12
CA ALA A 128 7.27 15.73 12.19
C ALA A 128 8.25 14.85 12.98
N TYR A 129 7.83 13.61 13.30
CA TYR A 129 8.68 12.66 14.04
C TYR A 129 9.83 12.09 13.20
N THR A 130 9.57 11.81 11.92
CA THR A 130 10.52 11.15 11.02
C THR A 130 11.53 12.15 10.45
N ALA A 131 11.11 13.37 10.13
CA ALA A 131 11.98 14.44 9.61
C ALA A 131 13.05 14.85 10.62
N GLY A 132 12.72 14.92 11.92
CA GLY A 132 13.68 15.20 12.98
C GLY A 132 14.76 14.12 13.17
N ARG A 133 14.57 12.92 12.59
CA ARG A 133 15.48 11.78 12.69
C ARG A 133 16.19 11.43 11.37
N ALA A 134 15.85 12.12 10.28
CA ALA A 134 16.45 11.85 8.98
C ALA A 134 17.93 12.26 8.98
N VAL A 135 18.80 11.38 8.47
CA VAL A 135 20.25 11.64 8.39
C VAL A 135 20.64 11.79 6.93
N LEU A 136 21.20 12.96 6.59
CA LEU A 136 21.61 13.32 5.23
C LEU A 136 22.75 12.44 4.66
N GLY A 137 23.47 11.69 5.51
CA GLY A 137 24.52 10.76 5.08
C GLY A 137 24.00 9.51 4.34
N ALA A 138 22.74 9.14 4.54
CA ALA A 138 22.09 7.97 3.94
C ALA A 138 21.45 8.24 2.55
N VAL A 139 21.62 9.46 2.03
CA VAL A 139 20.86 10.00 0.89
C VAL A 139 21.16 9.27 -0.42
N ARG A 140 22.40 8.81 -0.67
CA ARG A 140 22.76 8.16 -1.95
C ARG A 140 22.05 6.82 -2.15
N GLY A 141 21.93 6.01 -1.09
CA GLY A 141 21.17 4.75 -1.12
C GLY A 141 19.66 4.98 -1.20
N ALA A 142 19.16 5.95 -0.43
CA ALA A 142 17.74 6.31 -0.40
C ALA A 142 17.24 6.92 -1.73
N LEU A 143 18.07 7.72 -2.43
CA LEU A 143 17.72 8.33 -3.71
C LEU A 143 17.51 7.30 -4.81
N GLY A 144 18.37 6.27 -4.89
CA GLY A 144 18.22 5.19 -5.87
C GLY A 144 16.91 4.43 -5.67
N LEU A 145 16.58 4.07 -4.43
CA LEU A 145 15.32 3.40 -4.09
C LEU A 145 14.09 4.29 -4.38
N THR A 146 14.21 5.58 -4.06
CA THR A 146 13.14 6.57 -4.24
C THR A 146 12.87 6.84 -5.71
N ALA A 147 13.91 6.98 -6.55
CA ALA A 147 13.77 7.21 -7.99
C ALA A 147 13.13 6.01 -8.70
N VAL A 148 13.56 4.78 -8.37
CA VAL A 148 12.94 3.57 -8.92
C VAL A 148 11.47 3.48 -8.52
N LYS A 149 11.13 3.76 -7.26
CA LYS A 149 9.74 3.67 -6.78
C LYS A 149 8.83 4.76 -7.36
N LEU A 150 9.30 6.00 -7.43
CA LEU A 150 8.49 7.15 -7.86
C LEU A 150 8.38 7.30 -9.39
N LEU A 151 9.30 6.71 -10.16
CA LEU A 151 9.32 6.85 -11.61
C LEU A 151 9.12 5.50 -12.32
N LEU A 152 9.89 4.47 -11.96
CA LEU A 152 9.84 3.20 -12.66
C LEU A 152 8.53 2.45 -12.39
N GLN A 153 8.08 2.40 -11.13
CA GLN A 153 6.86 1.70 -10.74
C GLN A 153 5.59 2.30 -11.38
N PRO A 154 5.33 3.62 -11.31
CA PRO A 154 4.17 4.21 -12.00
C PRO A 154 4.29 4.15 -13.53
N ALA A 155 5.49 4.27 -14.11
CA ALA A 155 5.69 4.09 -15.55
C ALA A 155 5.33 2.67 -16.00
N LEU A 156 5.77 1.65 -15.25
CA LEU A 156 5.45 0.26 -15.55
C LEU A 156 3.93 0.01 -15.44
N VAL A 157 3.30 0.53 -14.38
CA VAL A 157 1.85 0.41 -14.20
C VAL A 157 1.10 1.12 -15.31
N LEU A 158 1.52 2.32 -15.72
CA LEU A 158 0.95 3.02 -16.86
C LEU A 158 1.06 2.16 -18.13
N VAL A 159 2.25 1.58 -18.38
CA VAL A 159 2.47 0.81 -19.59
C VAL A 159 1.60 -0.43 -19.66
N VAL A 160 1.60 -1.20 -18.58
CA VAL A 160 0.86 -2.46 -18.50
C VAL A 160 -0.65 -2.22 -18.44
N ALA A 161 -1.10 -1.24 -17.66
CA ALA A 161 -2.52 -0.95 -17.51
C ALA A 161 -3.10 -0.38 -18.82
N HIS A 162 -2.41 0.57 -19.46
CA HIS A 162 -2.94 1.21 -20.66
C HIS A 162 -2.78 0.34 -21.91
N TRP A 163 -1.56 -0.09 -22.25
CA TRP A 163 -1.32 -0.86 -23.48
C TRP A 163 -1.52 -2.37 -23.31
N GLY A 164 -1.36 -2.91 -22.10
CA GLY A 164 -1.56 -4.34 -21.84
C GLY A 164 -3.02 -4.72 -21.52
N LEU A 165 -3.70 -3.89 -20.73
CA LEU A 165 -5.08 -4.16 -20.26
C LEU A 165 -6.14 -3.25 -20.89
N GLY A 166 -5.74 -2.25 -21.69
CA GLY A 166 -6.68 -1.32 -22.33
C GLY A 166 -7.38 -0.38 -21.35
N LEU A 167 -6.84 -0.19 -20.14
CA LEU A 167 -7.43 0.70 -19.14
C LEU A 167 -7.27 2.17 -19.57
N GLY A 168 -8.34 2.93 -19.42
CA GLY A 168 -8.39 4.38 -19.67
C GLY A 168 -9.22 5.11 -18.62
N GLY A 169 -9.18 6.44 -18.65
CA GLY A 169 -9.96 7.28 -17.74
C GLY A 169 -9.60 7.12 -16.26
N LEU A 170 -10.61 7.17 -15.39
CA LEU A 170 -10.44 7.22 -13.93
C LEU A 170 -9.70 6.00 -13.34
N PRO A 171 -9.97 4.74 -13.72
CA PRO A 171 -9.24 3.58 -13.18
C PRO A 171 -7.74 3.61 -13.49
N LEU A 172 -7.36 4.07 -14.69
CA LEU A 172 -5.95 4.21 -15.07
C LEU A 172 -5.26 5.28 -14.20
N GLN A 173 -5.92 6.42 -14.02
CA GLN A 173 -5.38 7.52 -13.22
C GLN A 173 -5.16 7.11 -11.77
N VAL A 174 -6.14 6.44 -11.16
CA VAL A 174 -6.04 5.94 -9.78
C VAL A 174 -4.91 4.91 -9.66
N ALA A 175 -4.81 3.95 -10.58
CA ALA A 175 -3.78 2.91 -10.54
C ALA A 175 -2.35 3.48 -10.65
N VAL A 176 -2.13 4.42 -11.57
CA VAL A 176 -0.82 5.05 -11.79
C VAL A 176 -0.41 5.94 -10.61
N VAL A 177 -1.34 6.76 -10.09
CA VAL A 177 -1.07 7.59 -8.90
C VAL A 177 -0.81 6.71 -7.68
N MET A 178 -1.58 5.64 -7.49
CA MET A 178 -1.35 4.68 -6.41
C MET A 178 0.03 4.02 -6.50
N ALA A 179 0.49 3.70 -7.71
CA ALA A 179 1.81 3.12 -7.95
C ALA A 179 2.96 4.10 -7.65
N GLY A 180 2.71 5.40 -7.79
CA GLY A 180 3.65 6.46 -7.46
C GLY A 180 3.65 6.90 -5.99
N LEU A 181 2.87 6.25 -5.11
CA LEU A 181 2.81 6.64 -3.70
C LEU A 181 4.17 6.44 -2.99
N PRO A 182 4.52 7.33 -2.05
CA PRO A 182 5.80 7.29 -1.35
C PRO A 182 5.94 6.03 -0.47
N ALA A 183 7.14 5.82 0.09
CA ALA A 183 7.42 4.66 0.93
C ALA A 183 6.55 4.65 2.19
N GLY A 184 6.03 3.47 2.55
CA GLY A 184 5.16 3.26 3.70
C GLY A 184 5.90 3.18 5.03
N SER A 185 5.21 3.56 6.11
CA SER A 185 5.67 3.43 7.50
C SER A 185 6.05 1.98 7.89
N ASN A 186 5.46 0.99 7.23
CA ASN A 186 5.82 -0.43 7.40
C ASN A 186 7.31 -0.69 7.16
N ALA A 187 7.93 -0.02 6.19
CA ALA A 187 9.36 -0.17 5.91
C ALA A 187 10.22 0.26 7.12
N LEU A 188 9.82 1.31 7.83
CA LEU A 188 10.50 1.77 9.05
C LEU A 188 10.33 0.78 10.21
N ILE A 189 9.13 0.25 10.41
CA ILE A 189 8.85 -0.75 11.47
C ILE A 189 9.74 -1.99 11.26
N PHE A 190 9.89 -2.45 10.02
CA PHE A 190 10.77 -3.58 9.71
C PHE A 190 12.24 -3.23 9.94
N ALA A 191 12.70 -2.06 9.49
CA ALA A 191 14.08 -1.61 9.70
C ALA A 191 14.44 -1.56 11.19
N GLN A 192 13.54 -1.05 12.03
CA GLN A 192 13.69 -0.99 13.49
C GLN A 192 13.68 -2.39 14.12
N ARG A 193 12.76 -3.25 13.68
CA ARG A 193 12.65 -4.63 14.20
C ARG A 193 13.91 -5.45 13.93
N TYR A 194 14.54 -5.25 12.77
CA TYR A 194 15.75 -5.96 12.38
C TYR A 194 17.05 -5.20 12.69
N ARG A 195 16.96 -4.02 13.33
CA ARG A 195 18.09 -3.12 13.63
C ARG A 195 19.00 -2.90 12.42
N SER A 196 18.40 -2.79 11.24
CA SER A 196 19.09 -2.71 9.97
C SER A 196 18.55 -1.54 9.16
N GLN A 197 19.44 -0.64 8.72
CA GLN A 197 19.09 0.45 7.79
C GLN A 197 17.97 1.39 8.28
N GLU A 198 17.80 1.58 9.60
CA GLU A 198 16.77 2.47 10.18
C GLU A 198 16.89 3.91 9.68
N SER A 199 18.13 4.41 9.59
CA SER A 199 18.43 5.76 9.10
C SER A 199 18.09 5.91 7.61
N GLU A 200 18.41 4.91 6.79
CA GLU A 200 18.06 4.88 5.36
C GLU A 200 16.55 4.83 5.13
N ALA A 201 15.83 3.99 5.89
CA ALA A 201 14.37 3.88 5.81
C ALA A 201 13.67 5.21 6.21
N THR A 202 14.13 5.83 7.30
CA THR A 202 13.65 7.14 7.78
C THR A 202 13.86 8.21 6.71
N THR A 203 15.08 8.32 6.17
CA THR A 203 15.43 9.29 5.13
C THR A 203 14.65 9.03 3.83
N ALA A 204 14.46 7.78 3.42
CA ALA A 204 13.69 7.42 2.23
C ALA A 204 12.20 7.79 2.35
N ILE A 205 11.58 7.61 3.52
CA ILE A 205 10.18 8.01 3.76
C ILE A 205 10.03 9.53 3.60
N VAL A 206 10.91 10.31 4.23
CA VAL A 206 10.83 11.79 4.15
C VAL A 206 11.08 12.28 2.73
N LEU A 207 12.15 11.81 2.08
CA LEU A 207 12.49 12.23 0.73
C LEU A 207 11.42 11.82 -0.28
N SER A 208 10.91 10.59 -0.21
CA SER A 208 9.85 10.14 -1.12
C SER A 208 8.54 10.89 -0.89
N THR A 209 8.19 11.22 0.35
CA THR A 209 6.99 12.02 0.67
C THR A 209 7.10 13.44 0.11
N LEU A 210 8.26 14.09 0.25
CA LEU A 210 8.49 15.41 -0.32
C LEU A 210 8.52 15.37 -1.86
N ALA A 211 9.19 14.38 -2.44
CA ALA A 211 9.25 14.20 -3.89
C ALA A 211 7.87 13.90 -4.48
N PHE A 212 7.00 13.18 -3.74
CA PHE A 212 5.64 12.86 -4.19
C PHE A 212 4.81 14.12 -4.49
N VAL A 213 4.98 15.19 -3.71
CA VAL A 213 4.31 16.48 -3.94
C VAL A 213 4.60 17.03 -5.34
N LEU A 214 5.80 16.78 -5.87
CA LEU A 214 6.22 17.22 -7.20
C LEU A 214 5.89 16.19 -8.29
N THR A 215 6.02 14.89 -8.00
CA THR A 215 5.82 13.84 -9.01
C THR A 215 4.36 13.54 -9.29
N ALA A 216 3.47 13.64 -8.30
CA ALA A 216 2.04 13.34 -8.50
C ALA A 216 1.37 14.28 -9.52
N PRO A 217 1.56 15.62 -9.46
CA PRO A 217 1.04 16.52 -10.49
C PRO A 217 1.60 16.24 -11.89
N LEU A 218 2.89 15.86 -11.99
CA LEU A 218 3.52 15.54 -13.28
C LEU A 218 2.89 14.30 -13.91
N TRP A 219 2.65 13.25 -13.12
CA TRP A 219 1.96 12.04 -13.58
C TRP A 219 0.53 12.35 -14.02
N LEU A 220 -0.22 13.12 -13.24
CA LEU A 220 -1.57 13.55 -13.60
C LEU A 220 -1.59 14.36 -14.91
N ALA A 221 -0.66 15.29 -15.08
CA ALA A 221 -0.53 16.08 -16.30
C ALA A 221 -0.18 15.21 -17.52
N GLY A 222 0.63 14.17 -17.35
CA GLY A 222 0.92 13.18 -18.38
C GLY A 222 -0.30 12.33 -18.74
N LEU A 223 -1.03 11.85 -17.74
CA LEU A 223 -2.25 11.06 -17.91
C LEU A 223 -3.38 11.85 -18.57
N ALA A 224 -3.51 13.15 -18.26
CA ALA A 224 -4.48 14.03 -18.88
C ALA A 224 -4.25 14.22 -20.39
N ARG A 225 -3.05 13.92 -20.90
CA ARG A 225 -2.74 13.94 -22.34
C ARG A 225 -3.04 12.60 -23.04
N LEU A 226 -3.30 11.55 -22.27
CA LEU A 226 -3.59 10.20 -22.75
C LEU A 226 -5.09 9.86 -22.70
N ALA A 227 -5.90 10.72 -22.07
CA ALA A 227 -7.36 10.63 -22.03
C ALA A 227 -7.97 11.39 -23.21
#